data_AF-A0A9X2MR25-F1
#
_entry.id   AF-A0A9X2MR25-F1
#
_cell.length_a   1.000
_cell.length_b   1.000
_cell.length_c   1.000
_cell.angle_alpha   90.00
_cell.angle_beta   90.00
_cell.angle_gamma   90.00
#
_symmetry.space_group_name_H-M   'P 1'
#
loop_
_entity.id
_entity.type
_entity.pdbx_description
1 polymer ?
#
loop_
_entity_poly.entity_id
_entity_poly.type
_entity_poly.pdbx_seq_one_letter_code
_entity_poly.pdbx_strand_id
1 'polypeptide(L)'
;MTEQGNNQEQPKEKKSLSLNVVSNKKHRGFGAGSIDLSDVACVMIDEGVAYIDVGIMHAKSKVERGIKFSPNKEDVPNGRQCWIVWVAVDRNEEGSYYAGATSCEMLVDSEAKRGWKILADHVNRLDYAIKRRYMLDNLGDAEKAALRKLLVEHNAEWWDRSPAELKDALGG
;
A
#
# COMPACT_ATOMS: atom_id res chain seq x y z
N MET A 1 -61.37 -35.11 21.74
CA MET A 1 -61.06 -33.80 21.15
C MET A 1 -59.92 -33.19 21.96
N THR A 2 -58.75 -33.03 21.32
CA THR A 2 -57.65 -32.07 21.60
C THR A 2 -57.07 -32.06 23.03
N GLU A 3 -55.89 -32.61 23.33
CA GLU A 3 -54.53 -32.19 22.90
C GLU A 3 -54.25 -30.69 23.08
N GLN A 4 -53.43 -30.36 24.09
CA GLN A 4 -52.53 -29.21 24.25
C GLN A 4 -51.83 -29.44 25.62
N GLY A 5 -50.53 -29.72 25.77
CA GLY A 5 -49.37 -29.28 25.00
C GLY A 5 -48.68 -28.15 25.79
N ASN A 6 -47.84 -28.48 26.79
CA ASN A 6 -46.91 -27.50 27.36
C ASN A 6 -45.54 -28.15 27.58
N ASN A 7 -44.68 -27.97 26.58
CA ASN A 7 -43.28 -28.33 26.57
C ASN A 7 -42.49 -27.22 27.27
N GLN A 8 -41.94 -27.49 28.46
CA GLN A 8 -40.98 -26.58 29.11
C GLN A 8 -39.58 -26.86 28.55
N GLU A 9 -39.11 -25.98 27.66
CA GLU A 9 -37.74 -26.01 27.16
C GLU A 9 -36.75 -25.46 28.20
N GLN A 10 -35.74 -26.28 28.48
CA GLN A 10 -34.60 -25.99 29.35
C GLN A 10 -33.71 -24.86 28.77
N PRO A 11 -33.10 -23.99 29.60
CA PRO A 11 -32.18 -22.97 29.12
C PRO A 11 -30.89 -23.61 28.59
N LYS A 12 -30.64 -23.45 27.29
CA LYS A 12 -29.38 -23.86 26.63
C LYS A 12 -28.23 -22.93 27.05
N GLU A 13 -27.36 -23.49 27.88
CA GLU A 13 -26.00 -23.01 28.13
C GLU A 13 -25.26 -22.73 26.80
N LYS A 14 -24.88 -21.48 26.56
CA LYS A 14 -24.01 -21.11 25.43
C LYS A 14 -22.76 -20.41 25.95
N LYS A 15 -21.75 -21.26 26.15
CA LYS A 15 -20.30 -21.07 25.98
C LYS A 15 -19.79 -19.63 25.99
N SER A 16 -19.05 -19.33 27.05
CA SER A 16 -18.07 -18.25 27.14
C SER A 16 -17.09 -18.29 25.95
N LEU A 17 -17.15 -17.28 25.10
CA LEU A 17 -16.09 -16.97 24.14
C LEU A 17 -15.22 -15.87 24.72
N SER A 18 -14.42 -16.22 25.73
CA SER A 18 -13.23 -15.45 26.09
C SER A 18 -12.12 -15.78 25.09
N LEU A 19 -11.96 -14.94 24.07
CA LEU A 19 -10.77 -14.92 23.22
C LEU A 19 -9.96 -13.67 23.53
N ASN A 20 -9.15 -13.79 24.57
CA ASN A 20 -8.08 -12.86 24.90
C ASN A 20 -6.87 -13.24 24.03
N VAL A 21 -6.76 -12.67 22.83
CA VAL A 21 -5.58 -12.84 21.96
C VAL A 21 -5.26 -11.53 21.26
N VAL A 22 -4.47 -10.69 21.92
CA VAL A 22 -3.43 -9.92 21.21
C VAL A 22 -2.10 -10.40 21.77
N SER A 23 -1.74 -11.62 21.39
CA SER A 23 -0.36 -12.09 21.53
C SER A 23 0.47 -11.38 20.47
N ASN A 24 1.47 -10.62 20.92
CA ASN A 24 2.56 -10.05 20.14
C ASN A 24 3.46 -11.17 19.57
N LYS A 25 2.91 -12.02 18.71
CA LYS A 25 3.62 -13.14 18.05
C LYS A 25 3.55 -12.96 16.55
N LYS A 26 4.71 -12.75 15.94
CA LYS A 26 4.96 -12.83 14.49
C LYS A 26 4.22 -14.04 13.93
N HIS A 27 3.15 -13.79 13.17
CA HIS A 27 2.39 -14.84 12.52
C HIS A 27 3.15 -15.29 11.29
N ARG A 28 3.77 -16.48 11.39
CA ARG A 28 4.43 -17.18 10.29
C ARG A 28 3.35 -18.04 9.61
N GLY A 29 2.61 -17.45 8.67
CA GLY A 29 1.46 -18.09 8.03
C GLY A 29 1.42 -17.87 6.51
N PHE A 30 1.70 -18.95 5.78
CA PHE A 30 1.35 -19.26 4.38
C PHE A 30 1.89 -18.37 3.24
N GLY A 31 2.80 -18.94 2.45
CA GLY A 31 3.29 -18.40 1.16
C GLY A 31 4.80 -18.21 1.15
N ALA A 32 5.44 -18.41 0.01
CA ALA A 32 6.90 -18.39 -0.18
C ALA A 32 7.53 -17.06 0.29
N GLY A 33 8.53 -17.15 1.17
CA GLY A 33 9.27 -15.99 1.70
C GLY A 33 8.42 -15.17 2.67
N SER A 34 8.90 -14.96 3.89
CA SER A 34 8.24 -14.01 4.79
C SER A 34 8.38 -12.62 4.17
N ILE A 35 7.33 -12.13 3.51
CA ILE A 35 7.23 -10.73 3.07
C ILE A 35 7.27 -9.89 4.34
N ASP A 36 8.41 -9.27 4.62
CA ASP A 36 8.50 -8.30 5.71
C ASP A 36 8.09 -6.94 5.15
N LEU A 37 6.86 -6.52 5.46
CA LEU A 37 6.33 -5.21 5.09
C LEU A 37 7.14 -4.06 5.73
N SER A 38 8.01 -4.35 6.70
CA SER A 38 8.88 -3.32 7.30
C SER A 38 9.98 -2.83 6.35
N ASP A 39 10.28 -3.58 5.29
CA ASP A 39 11.28 -3.24 4.29
C ASP A 39 10.67 -2.55 3.05
N VAL A 40 9.39 -2.15 3.10
CA VAL A 40 8.73 -1.41 2.01
C VAL A 40 8.15 -0.10 2.51
N ALA A 41 8.54 0.99 1.85
CA ALA A 41 7.95 2.31 2.04
C ALA A 41 6.85 2.56 1.00
N CYS A 42 5.81 3.28 1.42
CA CYS A 42 4.78 3.80 0.53
C CYS A 42 5.04 5.29 0.29
N VAL A 43 5.28 5.66 -0.96
CA VAL A 43 5.48 7.04 -1.40
C VAL A 43 4.23 7.50 -2.15
N MET A 44 3.68 8.65 -1.79
CA MET A 44 2.65 9.32 -2.56
C MET A 44 3.29 10.40 -3.42
N ILE A 45 2.83 10.53 -4.66
CA ILE A 45 3.13 11.66 -5.52
C ILE A 45 1.81 12.35 -5.88
N ASP A 46 1.66 13.59 -5.46
CA ASP A 46 0.49 14.43 -5.74
C ASP A 46 0.99 15.80 -6.19
N GLU A 47 0.47 16.31 -7.30
CA GLU A 47 0.81 17.63 -7.87
C GLU A 47 2.34 17.88 -7.99
N GLY A 48 3.09 16.86 -8.41
CA GLY A 48 4.55 16.94 -8.59
C GLY A 48 5.36 16.92 -7.28
N VAL A 49 4.72 16.65 -6.14
CA VAL A 49 5.38 16.54 -4.84
C VAL A 49 5.34 15.08 -4.38
N ALA A 50 6.52 14.50 -4.16
CA ALA A 50 6.66 13.15 -3.62
C ALA A 50 6.92 13.20 -2.11
N TYR A 51 6.23 12.36 -1.33
CA TYR A 51 6.43 12.24 0.10
C TYR A 51 6.15 10.82 0.61
N ILE A 52 6.88 10.39 1.64
CA ILE A 52 6.65 9.10 2.29
C ILE A 52 5.39 9.21 3.15
N ASP A 53 4.42 8.33 2.93
CA ASP A 53 3.17 8.29 3.69
C ASP A 53 2.93 6.90 4.30
N VAL A 54 3.39 6.74 5.54
CA VAL A 54 3.14 5.54 6.36
C VAL A 54 1.65 5.34 6.67
N GLY A 55 0.83 6.37 6.47
CA GLY A 55 -0.62 6.36 6.63
C GLY A 55 -1.37 5.63 5.52
N ILE A 56 -0.83 5.52 4.30
CA ILE A 56 -1.49 4.79 3.19
C ILE A 56 -1.64 3.30 3.52
N MET A 57 -0.61 2.70 4.15
CA MET A 57 -0.67 1.31 4.59
C MET A 57 -1.81 1.03 5.60
N HIS A 58 -2.33 2.06 6.26
CA HIS A 58 -3.41 1.97 7.24
C HIS A 58 -4.68 2.73 6.83
N ALA A 59 -4.80 3.17 5.56
CA ALA A 59 -5.90 4.00 5.05
C ALA A 59 -6.14 5.31 5.84
N LYS A 60 -5.07 5.91 6.37
CA LYS A 60 -5.05 7.16 7.14
C LYS A 60 -4.34 8.31 6.43
N SER A 61 -3.91 8.11 5.18
CA SER A 61 -3.26 9.16 4.38
C SER A 61 -4.12 10.40 4.29
N LYS A 62 -3.48 11.59 4.29
CA LYS A 62 -4.19 12.87 4.10
C LYS A 62 -4.97 12.90 2.78
N VAL A 63 -4.43 12.27 1.73
CA VAL A 63 -5.05 12.19 0.40
C VAL A 63 -6.25 11.23 0.38
N GLU A 64 -6.20 10.15 1.15
CA GLU A 64 -7.28 9.16 1.21
C GLU A 64 -8.37 9.50 2.24
N ARG A 65 -8.06 10.35 3.21
CA ARG A 65 -8.96 10.64 4.33
C ARG A 65 -10.24 11.34 3.86
N GLY A 66 -11.35 10.66 4.06
CA GLY A 66 -12.68 11.16 3.68
C GLY A 66 -13.03 10.97 2.22
N ILE A 67 -12.21 10.23 1.46
CA ILE A 67 -12.45 9.88 0.07
C ILE A 67 -13.05 8.48 -0.01
N LYS A 68 -14.16 8.34 -0.76
CA LYS A 68 -14.73 7.04 -1.08
C LYS A 68 -14.15 6.51 -2.38
N PHE A 69 -13.32 5.48 -2.27
CA PHE A 69 -12.71 4.83 -3.43
C PHE A 69 -13.68 3.87 -4.14
N SER A 70 -13.69 3.94 -5.47
CA SER A 70 -14.44 3.05 -6.37
C SER A 70 -13.48 2.40 -7.38
N PRO A 71 -13.76 1.17 -7.85
CA PRO A 71 -13.04 0.59 -8.98
C PRO A 71 -13.42 1.22 -10.34
N ASN A 72 -14.50 2.01 -10.41
CA ASN A 72 -14.96 2.64 -11.65
C ASN A 72 -14.34 4.04 -11.81
N LYS A 73 -13.53 4.25 -12.86
CA LYS A 73 -12.85 5.54 -13.11
C LYS A 73 -13.86 6.65 -13.44
N GLU A 74 -14.99 6.29 -14.03
CA GLU A 74 -16.10 7.20 -14.38
C GLU A 74 -16.77 7.86 -13.16
N ASP A 75 -16.63 7.28 -11.96
CA ASP A 75 -17.16 7.87 -10.72
C ASP A 75 -16.36 9.11 -10.26
N VAL A 76 -15.27 9.44 -10.95
CA VAL A 76 -14.32 10.50 -10.58
C VAL A 76 -13.98 11.37 -11.81
N PRO A 77 -14.97 12.03 -12.44
CA PRO A 77 -14.79 12.76 -13.69
C PRO A 77 -13.84 13.96 -13.59
N ASN A 78 -13.72 14.54 -12.39
CA ASN A 78 -12.80 15.66 -12.10
C ASN A 78 -11.64 15.23 -11.20
N GLY A 79 -11.33 13.93 -11.17
CA GLY A 79 -10.27 13.41 -10.32
C GLY A 79 -8.90 13.89 -10.78
N ARG A 80 -8.13 14.49 -9.88
CA ARG A 80 -6.71 14.75 -10.15
C ARG A 80 -5.94 13.43 -10.07
N GLN A 81 -4.93 13.31 -10.91
CA GLN A 81 -4.07 12.13 -10.94
C GLN A 81 -3.07 12.19 -9.78
N CYS A 82 -3.03 11.13 -8.99
CA CYS A 82 -2.02 10.91 -7.97
C CYS A 82 -1.38 9.55 -8.21
N TRP A 83 -0.18 9.34 -7.66
CA TRP A 83 0.56 8.10 -7.79
C TRP A 83 0.93 7.55 -6.44
N ILE A 84 0.78 6.24 -6.30
CA ILE A 84 1.35 5.50 -5.18
C ILE A 84 2.54 4.70 -5.69
N VAL A 85 3.70 4.90 -5.08
CA VAL A 85 4.92 4.18 -5.39
C VAL A 85 5.34 3.34 -4.20
N TRP A 86 5.45 2.03 -4.41
CA TRP A 86 6.00 1.10 -3.45
C TRP A 86 7.50 1.03 -3.63
N VAL A 87 8.26 1.38 -2.60
CA VAL A 87 9.72 1.38 -2.63
C VAL A 87 10.21 0.32 -1.65
N ALA A 88 10.75 -0.77 -2.17
CA ALA A 88 11.38 -1.81 -1.38
C ALA A 88 12.85 -1.45 -1.11
N VAL A 89 13.27 -1.66 0.13
CA VAL A 89 14.65 -1.51 0.59
C VAL A 89 15.21 -2.89 0.83
N ASP A 90 16.45 -3.12 0.44
CA ASP A 90 17.17 -4.36 0.74
C ASP A 90 18.55 -4.03 1.28
N ARG A 91 19.25 -5.04 1.80
CA ARG A 91 20.59 -4.91 2.38
C ARG A 91 21.55 -5.90 1.78
N ASN A 92 22.72 -5.41 1.40
CA ASN A 92 23.86 -6.21 0.99
C ASN A 92 25.08 -5.94 1.90
N GLU A 93 26.25 -6.43 1.52
CA GLU A 93 27.51 -6.24 2.27
C GLU A 93 27.93 -4.76 2.38
N GLU A 94 27.54 -3.93 1.40
CA GLU A 94 27.87 -2.50 1.35
C GLU A 94 26.87 -1.63 2.13
N GLY A 95 25.67 -2.15 2.40
CA GLY A 95 24.66 -1.51 3.23
C GLY A 95 23.25 -1.62 2.63
N SER A 96 22.35 -0.72 3.05
CA SER A 96 20.99 -0.67 2.50
C SER A 96 20.96 0.08 1.18
N TYR A 97 20.06 -0.33 0.28
CA TYR A 97 19.82 0.29 -1.02
C TYR A 97 18.34 0.13 -1.42
N TYR A 98 17.85 0.97 -2.33
CA TYR A 98 16.51 0.83 -2.89
C TYR A 98 16.53 -0.28 -3.93
N ALA A 99 15.85 -1.39 -3.61
CA ALA A 99 15.96 -2.64 -4.35
C ALA A 99 14.80 -2.90 -5.31
N GLY A 100 13.68 -2.20 -5.14
CA GLY A 100 12.54 -2.26 -6.05
C GLY A 100 11.67 -1.01 -5.92
N ALA A 101 11.05 -0.60 -7.02
CA ALA A 101 10.16 0.55 -7.05
C ALA A 101 9.05 0.36 -8.09
N THR A 102 7.79 0.38 -7.67
CA THR A 102 6.65 0.19 -8.59
C THR A 102 5.56 1.21 -8.34
N SER A 103 5.01 1.78 -9.40
CA SER A 103 4.00 2.85 -9.32
C SER A 103 2.61 2.38 -9.75
N CYS A 104 1.59 2.87 -9.04
CA CYS A 104 0.18 2.61 -9.25
C CYS A 104 -0.54 3.95 -9.47
N GLU A 105 -1.40 4.01 -10.48
CA GLU A 105 -2.24 5.19 -10.73
C GLU A 105 -3.44 5.21 -9.78
N MET A 106 -3.81 6.40 -9.30
CA MET A 106 -5.09 6.65 -8.65
C MET A 106 -5.62 8.03 -9.04
N LEU A 107 -6.94 8.21 -8.94
CA LEU A 107 -7.56 9.53 -9.06
C LEU A 107 -8.19 9.94 -7.74
N VAL A 108 -8.11 11.23 -7.43
CA VAL A 108 -8.73 11.81 -6.24
C VAL A 108 -9.49 13.08 -6.61
N ASP A 109 -10.77 13.08 -6.32
CA ASP A 109 -11.61 14.27 -6.32
C ASP A 109 -11.93 14.62 -4.86
N SER A 110 -11.18 15.59 -4.33
CA SER A 110 -11.33 16.05 -2.96
C SER A 110 -12.62 16.85 -2.74
N GLU A 111 -13.17 17.48 -3.79
CA GLU A 111 -14.42 18.25 -3.70
C GLU A 111 -15.62 17.32 -3.63
N ALA A 112 -15.69 16.33 -4.54
CA ALA A 112 -16.74 15.32 -4.55
C ALA A 112 -16.55 14.23 -3.49
N LYS A 113 -15.39 14.21 -2.80
CA LYS A 113 -14.98 13.15 -1.85
C LYS A 113 -14.99 11.76 -2.49
N ARG A 114 -14.61 11.69 -3.76
CA ARG A 114 -14.58 10.46 -4.57
C ARG A 114 -13.16 10.17 -5.02
N GLY A 115 -12.83 8.90 -5.10
CA GLY A 115 -11.53 8.47 -5.58
C GLY A 115 -11.66 7.21 -6.40
N TRP A 116 -10.70 7.01 -7.27
CA TRP A 116 -10.61 5.80 -8.08
C TRP A 116 -9.27 5.14 -7.84
N LYS A 117 -9.32 3.83 -7.59
CA LYS A 117 -8.13 2.99 -7.56
C LYS A 117 -8.51 1.55 -7.81
N ILE A 118 -7.56 0.81 -8.38
CA ILE A 118 -7.69 -0.64 -8.53
C ILE A 118 -6.89 -1.30 -7.41
N LEU A 119 -7.58 -1.91 -6.45
CA LEU A 119 -6.94 -2.58 -5.30
C LEU A 119 -6.06 -3.76 -5.74
N ALA A 120 -6.50 -4.53 -6.74
CA ALA A 120 -5.71 -5.64 -7.28
C ALA A 120 -4.37 -5.16 -7.86
N ASP A 121 -4.37 -4.03 -8.57
CA ASP A 121 -3.13 -3.43 -9.09
C ASP A 121 -2.20 -3.00 -7.94
N HIS A 122 -2.73 -2.33 -6.91
CA HIS A 122 -1.93 -1.93 -5.74
C HIS A 122 -1.23 -3.11 -5.05
N VAL A 123 -1.95 -4.22 -4.84
CA VAL A 123 -1.40 -5.42 -4.20
C VAL A 123 -0.34 -6.09 -5.10
N ASN A 124 -0.60 -6.18 -6.41
CA ASN A 124 0.36 -6.74 -7.36
C ASN A 124 1.63 -5.87 -7.45
N ARG A 125 1.48 -4.56 -7.48
CA ARG A 125 2.60 -3.60 -7.54
C ARG A 125 3.46 -3.71 -6.27
N LEU A 126 2.83 -3.82 -5.10
CA LEU A 126 3.54 -4.11 -3.85
C LEU A 126 4.35 -5.41 -3.94
N ASP A 127 3.74 -6.52 -4.37
CA ASP A 127 4.43 -7.80 -4.57
C ASP A 127 5.62 -7.67 -5.53
N TYR A 128 5.45 -6.93 -6.64
CA TYR A 128 6.54 -6.70 -7.60
C TYR A 128 7.67 -5.86 -7.03
N ALA A 129 7.38 -4.83 -6.22
CA ALA A 129 8.41 -4.03 -5.55
C ALA A 129 9.24 -4.91 -4.60
N ILE A 130 8.58 -5.75 -3.78
CA ILE A 130 9.25 -6.70 -2.87
C ILE A 130 10.11 -7.70 -3.65
N LYS A 131 9.69 -8.09 -4.85
CA LYS A 131 10.46 -8.94 -5.77
C LYS A 131 11.57 -8.20 -6.52
N ARG A 132 11.98 -7.02 -6.04
CA ARG A 132 13.07 -6.20 -6.58
C ARG A 132 12.84 -5.77 -8.04
N ARG A 133 11.60 -5.48 -8.42
CA ARG A 133 11.26 -4.99 -9.76
C ARG A 133 11.19 -3.47 -9.77
N TYR A 134 11.57 -2.88 -10.90
CA TYR A 134 11.36 -1.48 -11.21
C TYR A 134 10.30 -1.36 -12.29
N MET A 135 9.17 -0.75 -11.95
CA MET A 135 8.06 -0.53 -12.88
C MET A 135 7.53 0.89 -12.67
N LEU A 136 8.26 1.85 -13.22
CA LEU A 136 8.04 3.31 -13.09
C LEU A 136 7.72 3.97 -14.44
N ASP A 137 7.51 3.15 -15.46
CA ASP A 137 7.21 3.50 -16.85
C ASP A 137 5.93 4.33 -17.04
N ASN A 138 4.98 4.22 -16.11
CA ASN A 138 3.73 5.00 -16.12
C ASN A 138 3.88 6.41 -15.51
N LEU A 139 4.98 6.71 -14.81
CA LEU A 139 5.24 8.04 -14.27
C LEU A 139 5.70 8.98 -15.38
N GLY A 140 5.22 10.23 -15.36
CA GLY A 140 5.74 11.30 -16.20
C GLY A 140 7.08 11.82 -15.67
N ASP A 141 7.71 12.70 -16.45
CA ASP A 141 9.03 13.25 -16.11
C ASP A 141 9.01 14.04 -14.79
N ALA A 142 7.92 14.77 -14.53
CA ALA A 142 7.75 15.52 -13.29
C ALA A 142 7.66 14.59 -12.07
N GLU A 143 6.89 13.50 -12.17
CA GLU A 143 6.75 12.53 -11.08
C GLU A 143 8.03 11.74 -10.84
N LYS A 144 8.75 11.36 -11.91
CA LYS A 144 10.06 10.73 -11.80
C LYS A 144 11.07 11.64 -11.11
N ALA A 145 11.12 12.91 -11.49
CA ALA A 145 11.99 13.89 -10.85
C ALA A 145 11.66 14.07 -9.36
N ALA A 146 10.36 14.13 -9.02
CA ALA A 146 9.90 14.24 -7.63
C ALA A 146 10.30 13.01 -6.80
N LEU A 147 10.09 11.80 -7.35
CA LEU A 147 10.46 10.56 -6.70
C LEU A 147 11.98 10.45 -6.50
N ARG A 148 12.77 10.73 -7.54
CA ARG A 148 14.24 10.76 -7.46
C ARG A 148 14.70 11.71 -6.35
N LYS A 149 14.17 12.93 -6.32
CA LYS A 149 14.49 13.92 -5.28
C LYS A 149 14.20 13.35 -3.89
N LEU A 150 13.01 12.78 -3.68
CA LEU A 150 12.64 12.19 -2.39
C LEU A 150 13.59 11.08 -1.96
N LEU A 151 13.95 10.16 -2.87
CA LEU A 151 14.83 9.03 -2.54
C LEU A 151 16.25 9.48 -2.15
N VAL A 152 16.78 10.49 -2.85
CA VAL A 152 18.08 11.10 -2.56
C VAL A 152 18.05 11.86 -1.24
N GLU A 153 17.02 12.67 -1.01
CA GLU A 153 16.84 13.44 0.24
C GLU A 153 16.62 12.54 1.44
N HIS A 154 15.89 11.43 1.27
CA HIS A 154 15.67 10.45 2.31
C HIS A 154 16.97 9.77 2.75
N ASN A 155 17.77 9.28 1.79
CA ASN A 155 19.09 8.73 2.08
C ASN A 155 19.98 8.69 0.82
N ALA A 156 20.95 9.60 0.75
CA ALA A 156 21.87 9.71 -0.38
C ALA A 156 22.81 8.49 -0.50
N GLU A 157 23.21 7.86 0.60
CA GLU A 157 24.05 6.65 0.55
C GLU A 157 23.27 5.45 -0.04
N TRP A 158 21.99 5.32 0.32
CA TRP A 158 21.15 4.26 -0.24
C TRP A 158 20.92 4.48 -1.73
N TRP A 159 20.71 5.74 -2.13
CA TRP A 159 20.62 6.11 -3.54
C TRP A 159 21.90 5.78 -4.31
N ASP A 160 23.06 6.12 -3.75
CA ASP A 160 24.35 5.85 -4.39
C ASP A 160 24.55 4.35 -4.63
N ARG A 161 24.23 3.52 -3.62
CA ARG A 161 24.28 2.05 -3.69
C ARG A 161 23.18 1.41 -4.54
N SER A 162 22.16 2.16 -4.94
CA SER A 162 21.04 1.61 -5.70
C SER A 162 21.46 1.29 -7.15
N PRO A 163 20.88 0.22 -7.75
CA PRO A 163 21.21 -0.19 -9.11
C PRO A 163 21.00 0.92 -10.15
N ALA A 164 21.78 0.88 -11.23
CA ALA A 164 21.62 1.78 -12.37
C ALA A 164 20.19 1.71 -12.95
N GLU A 165 19.59 0.51 -12.98
CA GLU A 165 18.21 0.30 -13.45
C GLU A 165 17.19 1.23 -12.78
N LEU A 166 17.29 1.46 -11.47
CA LEU A 166 16.43 2.42 -10.76
C LEU A 166 16.70 3.86 -11.22
N LYS A 167 17.98 4.22 -11.34
CA LYS A 167 18.42 5.58 -11.71
C LYS A 167 17.96 5.90 -13.13
N ASP A 168 18.13 4.96 -14.06
CA ASP A 168 17.68 5.05 -15.45
C ASP A 168 16.14 5.11 -15.54
N ALA A 169 15.42 4.29 -14.77
CA ALA A 169 13.94 4.33 -14.73
C ALA A 169 13.40 5.70 -14.26
N LEU A 170 14.19 6.43 -13.47
CA LEU A 170 13.90 7.77 -12.97
C LEU A 170 14.49 8.90 -13.82
N GLY A 171 15.07 8.58 -14.99
CA GLY A 171 15.56 9.57 -15.95
C GLY A 171 17.04 9.95 -15.83
N GLY A 172 17.84 9.21 -15.05
CA GLY A 172 19.30 9.38 -14.93
C GLY A 172 19.76 10.66 -14.22
#